data_AF-A0AAQ5Z024-F1
#
_entry.id   AF-A0AAQ5Z024-F1
#
_cell.length_a   1.000
_cell.length_b   1.000
_cell.length_c   1.000
_cell.angle_alpha   90.00
_cell.angle_beta   90.00
_cell.angle_gamma   90.00
#
_symmetry.space_group_name_H-M   'P 1'
#
loop_
_entity.id
_entity.type
_entity.pdbx_description
1 polymer ?
#
loop_
_entity_poly.entity_id
_entity_poly.type
_entity_poly.pdbx_seq_one_letter_code
_entity_poly.pdbx_strand_id
1 'polypeptide(L)'
;MSGYTPDQKLRVEQLAKLRRQWLKDQELSAREPVIQPKPPGAVEKFWTGFLEPKSLWRLYTYKAYKGGVFALTRLLIPAWIVHYYVKYHVAQRPYGIVEVKPKLFPGDTILETGEVVPDLPETHSHH
;
A
#
# COMPACT_ATOMS: atom_id res chain seq x y z
N MET A 1 -35.04 0.86 55.84
CA MET A 1 -34.26 0.10 54.84
C MET A 1 -35.15 -0.14 53.64
N SER A 2 -35.10 0.77 52.65
CA SER A 2 -35.98 0.77 51.48
C SER A 2 -35.49 -0.23 50.44
N GLY A 3 -35.97 -1.46 50.55
CA GLY A 3 -35.81 -2.47 49.51
C GLY A 3 -36.92 -2.37 48.45
N TYR A 4 -36.76 -3.12 47.37
CA TYR A 4 -37.80 -3.27 46.35
C TYR A 4 -39.09 -3.84 46.95
N THR A 5 -40.22 -3.27 46.53
CA THR A 5 -41.55 -3.81 46.83
C THR A 5 -41.73 -5.18 46.15
N PRO A 6 -42.63 -6.04 46.64
CA PRO A 6 -42.87 -7.36 46.03
C PRO A 6 -43.16 -7.29 44.53
N ASP A 7 -43.96 -6.30 44.08
CA ASP A 7 -44.29 -6.12 42.67
C ASP A 7 -43.08 -5.70 41.83
N GLN A 8 -42.20 -4.86 42.37
CA GLN A 8 -40.96 -4.48 41.69
C GLN A 8 -40.01 -5.68 41.52
N LYS A 9 -39.92 -6.56 42.53
CA LYS A 9 -39.14 -7.79 42.43
C LYS A 9 -39.70 -8.72 41.37
N LEU A 10 -41.03 -8.95 41.39
CA LEU A 10 -41.71 -9.75 40.39
C LEU A 10 -41.47 -9.21 38.97
N ARG A 11 -41.56 -7.89 38.79
CA ARG A 11 -41.32 -7.23 37.50
C ARG A 11 -39.87 -7.41 37.03
N VAL A 12 -38.89 -7.26 37.92
CA VAL A 12 -37.47 -7.45 37.58
C VAL A 12 -37.19 -8.89 37.15
N GLU A 13 -37.77 -9.87 37.85
CA GLU A 13 -37.63 -11.29 37.48
C GLU A 13 -38.24 -11.61 36.12
N GLN A 14 -39.44 -11.06 35.85
CA GLN A 14 -40.11 -11.20 34.55
C GLN A 14 -39.25 -10.60 33.42
N LEU A 15 -38.74 -9.39 33.60
CA LEU A 15 -37.87 -8.74 32.61
C LEU A 15 -36.55 -9.48 32.43
N ALA A 16 -35.95 -9.99 33.51
CA ALA A 16 -34.73 -10.77 33.44
C ALA A 16 -34.92 -12.07 32.67
N LYS A 17 -36.07 -12.75 32.83
CA LYS A 17 -36.41 -13.96 32.08
C LYS A 17 -36.57 -13.67 30.58
N LEU A 18 -37.32 -12.63 30.23
CA LEU A 18 -37.48 -12.19 28.84
C LEU A 18 -36.13 -11.79 28.23
N ARG A 19 -35.28 -11.10 28.99
CA ARG A 19 -33.95 -10.70 28.53
C ARG A 19 -33.06 -11.90 28.23
N ARG A 20 -33.09 -12.95 29.07
CA ARG A 20 -32.30 -14.17 28.82
C ARG A 20 -32.77 -14.93 27.58
N GLN A 21 -34.07 -14.98 27.33
CA GLN A 21 -34.63 -15.59 26.13
C GLN A 21 -34.25 -14.79 24.89
N TRP A 22 -34.43 -13.47 24.92
CA TRP A 22 -34.01 -12.59 23.82
C TRP A 22 -32.52 -12.73 23.50
N LEU A 23 -31.65 -12.79 24.53
CA LEU A 23 -30.21 -12.98 24.32
C LEU A 23 -29.88 -14.34 23.70
N LYS A 24 -30.63 -15.38 24.05
CA LYS A 24 -30.49 -16.71 23.44
C LYS A 24 -30.96 -16.70 21.98
N ASP A 25 -32.02 -15.96 21.67
CA ASP A 25 -32.52 -15.80 20.29
C ASP A 25 -31.58 -14.98 19.40
N GLN A 26 -30.61 -14.27 19.97
CA GLN A 26 -29.54 -13.60 19.23
C GLN A 26 -28.36 -14.55 18.90
N GLU A 27 -28.37 -15.80 19.36
CA GLU A 27 -27.36 -16.78 18.95
C GLU A 27 -27.66 -17.24 17.52
N LEU A 28 -26.82 -16.82 16.55
CA LEU A 28 -26.98 -17.25 15.16
C LEU A 28 -26.50 -18.69 14.96
N SER A 29 -27.26 -19.43 14.16
CA SER A 29 -26.85 -20.75 13.68
C SER A 29 -25.79 -20.63 12.59
N ALA A 30 -24.93 -21.62 12.44
CA ALA A 30 -23.89 -21.65 11.39
C ALA A 30 -24.42 -21.65 9.93
N ARG A 31 -25.75 -21.69 9.72
CA ARG A 31 -26.41 -21.83 8.41
C ARG A 31 -27.00 -20.51 7.92
N GLU A 32 -26.24 -19.43 8.06
CA GLU A 32 -26.66 -18.15 7.51
C GLU A 32 -26.72 -18.21 5.98
N PRO A 33 -27.70 -17.54 5.35
CA PRO A 33 -27.72 -17.41 3.91
C PRO A 33 -26.52 -16.58 3.45
N VAL A 34 -25.53 -17.26 2.86
CA VAL A 34 -24.34 -16.61 2.30
C VAL A 34 -24.63 -16.20 0.85
N ILE A 35 -24.31 -14.94 0.52
CA ILE A 35 -24.34 -14.47 -0.86
C ILE A 35 -23.33 -15.29 -1.67
N GLN A 36 -23.78 -15.89 -2.78
CA GLN A 36 -22.90 -16.71 -3.61
C GLN A 36 -21.73 -15.86 -4.13
N PRO A 37 -20.48 -16.34 -4.04
CA PRO A 37 -19.33 -15.60 -4.52
C PRO A 37 -19.40 -15.44 -6.04
N LYS A 38 -19.00 -14.27 -6.53
CA LYS A 38 -18.86 -14.03 -7.98
C LYS A 38 -17.86 -15.04 -8.55
N PRO A 39 -18.12 -15.64 -9.74
CA PRO A 39 -17.19 -16.57 -10.32
C PRO A 39 -15.83 -15.90 -10.57
N PRO A 40 -14.71 -16.55 -10.20
CA PRO A 40 -13.38 -16.00 -10.41
C PRO A 40 -13.07 -15.81 -11.89
N GLY A 41 -12.23 -14.81 -12.21
CA GLY A 41 -11.75 -14.58 -13.56
C GLY A 41 -10.86 -15.72 -14.08
N ALA A 42 -10.57 -15.80 -15.39
CA ALA A 42 -9.77 -16.88 -15.96
C ALA A 42 -8.37 -17.00 -15.34
N VAL A 43 -7.69 -15.87 -15.12
CA VAL A 43 -6.37 -15.81 -14.48
C VAL A 43 -6.45 -16.23 -13.01
N GLU A 44 -7.50 -15.80 -12.31
CA GLU A 44 -7.72 -16.16 -10.91
C GLU A 44 -8.01 -17.65 -10.77
N LYS A 45 -8.86 -18.22 -11.64
CA LYS A 45 -9.11 -19.67 -11.73
C LYS A 45 -7.84 -20.47 -11.95
N PHE A 46 -6.99 -20.01 -12.87
CA PHE A 46 -5.69 -20.65 -13.12
C PHE A 46 -4.83 -20.64 -11.85
N TRP A 47 -4.69 -19.50 -11.17
CA TRP A 47 -3.88 -19.41 -9.97
C TRP A 47 -4.47 -20.19 -8.79
N THR A 48 -5.79 -20.18 -8.60
CA THR A 48 -6.43 -21.00 -7.55
C THR A 48 -6.18 -22.49 -7.80
N GLY A 49 -6.29 -22.95 -9.05
CA GLY A 49 -5.99 -24.34 -9.41
C GLY A 49 -4.50 -24.66 -9.30
N PHE A 50 -3.60 -23.77 -9.72
CA PHE A 50 -2.16 -23.94 -9.58
C PHE A 50 -1.72 -23.99 -8.10
N LEU A 51 -2.43 -23.31 -7.20
CA LEU A 51 -2.13 -23.32 -5.77
C LEU A 51 -2.64 -24.58 -5.04
N GLU A 52 -3.44 -25.42 -5.70
CA GLU A 52 -3.89 -26.72 -5.20
C GLU A 52 -3.09 -27.85 -5.86
N PRO A 53 -2.34 -28.70 -5.10
CA PRO A 53 -2.08 -28.68 -3.67
C PRO A 53 -1.08 -27.60 -3.24
N LYS A 54 -1.21 -27.14 -2.00
CA LYS A 54 -0.38 -26.08 -1.43
C LYS A 54 1.04 -26.58 -1.17
N SER A 55 1.96 -26.27 -2.08
CA SER A 55 3.40 -26.47 -1.88
C SER A 55 4.13 -25.14 -1.70
N LEU A 56 5.26 -25.17 -0.98
CA LEU A 56 6.06 -23.97 -0.73
C LEU A 56 6.52 -23.32 -2.05
N TRP A 57 6.99 -24.13 -3.01
CA TRP A 57 7.38 -23.65 -4.34
C TRP A 57 6.25 -22.89 -5.03
N ARG A 58 5.05 -23.48 -5.11
CA ARG A 58 3.88 -22.85 -5.77
C ARG A 58 3.50 -21.53 -5.11
N LEU A 59 3.55 -21.47 -3.77
CA LEU A 59 3.31 -20.25 -3.01
C LEU A 59 4.34 -19.16 -3.30
N TYR A 60 5.63 -19.50 -3.33
CA TYR A 60 6.69 -18.54 -3.65
C TYR A 60 6.59 -18.04 -5.10
N THR A 61 6.29 -18.92 -6.06
CA THR A 61 6.04 -18.52 -7.46
C THR A 61 4.88 -17.54 -7.56
N TYR A 62 3.76 -17.82 -6.88
CA TYR A 62 2.61 -16.92 -6.87
C TYR A 62 2.92 -15.58 -6.20
N LYS A 63 3.70 -15.57 -5.11
CA LYS A 63 4.17 -14.33 -4.47
C LYS A 63 5.04 -13.50 -5.41
N ALA A 64 5.98 -14.12 -6.11
CA ALA A 64 6.82 -13.46 -7.10
C ALA A 64 5.98 -12.86 -8.23
N TYR A 65 5.02 -13.61 -8.77
CA TYR A 65 4.07 -13.11 -9.76
C TYR A 65 3.29 -11.88 -9.25
N LYS A 66 2.71 -11.95 -8.05
CA LYS A 66 1.97 -10.83 -7.46
C LYS A 66 2.86 -9.61 -7.24
N GLY A 67 4.09 -9.81 -6.78
CA GLY A 67 5.10 -8.76 -6.66
C GLY A 67 5.44 -8.13 -8.01
N GLY A 68 5.62 -8.93 -9.05
CA GLY A 68 5.87 -8.45 -10.41
C GLY A 68 4.71 -7.64 -10.99
N VAL A 69 3.48 -8.13 -10.84
CA VAL A 69 2.27 -7.40 -11.26
C VAL A 69 2.16 -6.07 -10.51
N PHE A 70 2.44 -6.05 -9.21
CA PHE A 70 2.44 -4.82 -8.43
C PHE A 70 3.51 -3.84 -8.94
N ALA A 71 4.75 -4.28 -9.11
CA ALA A 71 5.83 -3.43 -9.59
C ALA A 71 5.51 -2.84 -10.98
N LEU A 72 4.99 -3.65 -11.90
CA LEU A 72 4.61 -3.17 -13.23
C LEU A 72 3.47 -2.14 -13.18
N THR A 73 2.37 -2.48 -12.49
CA THR A 73 1.14 -1.68 -12.52
C THR A 73 1.17 -0.46 -11.61
N ARG A 74 1.89 -0.51 -10.49
CA ARG A 74 1.92 0.56 -9.48
C ARG A 74 3.20 1.37 -9.49
N LEU A 75 4.29 0.90 -10.11
CA LEU A 75 5.55 1.63 -10.17
C LEU A 75 5.93 1.97 -11.61
N LEU A 76 6.15 0.97 -12.47
CA LEU A 76 6.71 1.19 -13.81
C LEU A 76 5.78 1.98 -14.72
N ILE A 77 4.52 1.56 -14.86
CA ILE A 77 3.56 2.25 -15.74
C ILE A 77 3.35 3.71 -15.29
N PRO A 78 3.07 4.01 -14.01
CA PRO A 78 2.98 5.40 -13.54
C PRO A 78 4.28 6.19 -13.75
N ALA A 79 5.45 5.60 -13.47
CA ALA A 79 6.73 6.25 -13.66
C ALA A 79 6.98 6.62 -15.14
N TRP A 80 6.63 5.73 -16.09
CA TRP A 80 6.70 6.03 -17.52
C TRP A 80 5.75 7.14 -17.94
N ILE A 81 4.52 7.15 -17.41
CA ILE A 81 3.55 8.22 -17.69
C ILE A 81 4.06 9.57 -17.18
N VAL A 82 4.57 9.62 -15.94
CA VAL A 82 5.15 10.85 -15.37
C VAL A 82 6.37 11.29 -16.17
N HIS A 83 7.28 10.37 -16.49
CA HIS A 83 8.46 10.67 -17.29
C HIS A 83 8.09 11.22 -18.67
N TYR A 84 7.11 10.61 -19.35
CA TYR A 84 6.60 11.09 -20.63
C TYR A 84 6.02 12.51 -20.51
N TYR A 85 5.21 12.76 -19.47
CA TYR A 85 4.63 14.07 -19.22
C TYR A 85 5.72 15.12 -18.96
N VAL A 86 6.68 14.84 -18.09
CA VAL A 86 7.80 15.74 -17.80
C VAL A 86 8.58 16.05 -19.08
N LYS A 87 8.92 15.02 -19.87
CA LYS A 87 9.72 15.16 -21.10
C LYS A 87 9.03 16.02 -22.16
N TYR A 88 7.74 15.80 -22.42
CA TYR A 88 7.07 16.42 -23.58
C TYR A 88 6.16 17.60 -23.22
N HIS A 89 5.78 17.78 -21.95
CA HIS A 89 4.87 18.86 -21.57
C HIS A 89 5.54 19.87 -20.64
N VAL A 90 6.29 19.41 -19.64
CA VAL A 90 6.92 20.30 -18.66
C VAL A 90 8.20 20.90 -19.22
N ALA A 91 9.12 20.07 -19.74
CA ALA A 91 10.41 20.52 -20.25
C ALA A 91 10.31 21.41 -21.50
N GLN A 92 9.23 21.29 -22.29
CA GLN A 92 9.00 22.15 -23.46
C GLN A 92 8.56 23.57 -23.08
N ARG A 93 8.14 23.80 -21.84
CA ARG A 93 7.73 25.12 -21.36
C ARG A 93 8.95 25.85 -20.78
N PRO A 94 9.16 27.14 -21.10
CA PRO A 94 10.24 27.91 -20.50
C PRO A 94 10.03 27.97 -18.98
N TYR A 95 11.11 27.72 -18.23
CA TYR A 95 11.09 27.59 -16.76
C TYR A 95 10.13 26.51 -16.21
N GLY A 96 9.68 25.56 -17.04
CA GLY A 96 8.88 24.44 -16.57
C GLY A 96 9.66 23.51 -15.64
N ILE A 97 10.97 23.41 -15.85
CA ILE A 97 11.92 22.74 -14.95
C ILE A 97 13.07 23.71 -14.71
N VAL A 98 13.37 23.99 -13.45
CA VAL A 98 14.50 24.84 -13.05
C VAL A 98 15.37 24.01 -12.12
N GLU A 99 16.57 23.67 -12.60
CA GLU A 99 17.55 22.91 -11.84
C GLU A 99 18.62 23.84 -11.27
N VAL A 100 19.11 23.48 -10.08
CA VAL A 100 20.27 24.15 -9.50
C VAL A 100 21.50 23.68 -10.28
N LYS A 101 22.34 24.63 -10.70
CA LYS A 101 23.58 24.31 -11.40
C LYS A 101 24.45 23.37 -10.55
N PRO A 102 25.11 22.37 -11.15
CA PRO A 102 25.99 21.47 -10.43
C PRO A 102 27.14 22.24 -9.77
N LYS A 103 27.62 21.73 -8.63
CA LYS A 103 28.81 22.28 -7.96
C LYS A 103 30.04 21.91 -8.78
N LEU A 104 30.93 22.88 -8.96
CA LEU A 104 32.22 22.70 -9.61
C LEU A 104 33.32 22.74 -8.55
N PHE A 105 34.24 21.79 -8.63
CA PHE A 105 35.42 21.72 -7.78
C PHE A 105 36.70 21.90 -8.59
N PRO A 106 37.79 22.35 -7.94
CA PRO A 106 39.11 22.42 -8.57
C PRO A 106 39.52 21.07 -9.17
N GLY A 107 40.03 21.09 -10.41
CA GLY A 107 40.39 19.90 -11.18
C GLY A 107 39.24 19.26 -11.97
N ASP A 108 37.99 19.67 -11.78
CA ASP A 108 36.86 19.18 -12.59
C ASP A 108 36.99 19.64 -14.04
N THR A 109 36.52 18.83 -15.00
CA THR A 109 36.43 19.23 -16.41
C THR A 109 34.98 19.47 -16.80
N ILE A 110 34.67 20.68 -17.28
CA ILE A 110 33.33 21.02 -17.76
C ILE A 110 33.08 20.30 -19.08
N LEU A 111 32.09 19.41 -19.15
CA LEU A 111 31.84 18.58 -20.33
C LEU A 111 31.46 19.40 -21.57
N GLU A 112 30.76 20.51 -21.40
CA GLU A 112 30.29 21.36 -22.49
C GLU A 112 31.39 22.27 -23.06
N THR A 113 32.36 22.70 -22.22
CA THR A 113 33.41 23.66 -22.59
C THR A 113 34.79 23.00 -22.77
N GLY A 114 35.02 21.85 -22.13
CA GLY A 114 36.33 21.20 -22.05
C GLY A 114 37.33 21.89 -21.12
N GLU A 115 36.92 22.95 -20.43
CA GLU A 115 37.76 23.72 -19.50
C GLU A 115 37.94 22.96 -18.18
N VAL A 116 39.18 22.91 -17.70
CA VAL A 116 39.53 22.36 -16.40
C VAL A 116 39.48 23.47 -15.35
N VAL A 117 38.70 23.25 -14.29
CA VAL A 117 38.58 24.20 -13.18
C VAL A 117 39.95 24.33 -12.51
N PRO A 118 40.48 25.55 -12.35
CA PRO A 118 41.81 25.75 -11.80
C PRO A 118 41.89 25.31 -10.34
N ASP A 119 43.08 24.84 -9.95
CA ASP A 119 43.39 24.49 -8.58
C ASP A 119 43.30 25.70 -7.65
N LEU A 120 42.97 25.45 -6.38
CA LEU A 120 43.05 26.49 -5.35
C LEU A 120 44.50 26.94 -5.18
N PRO A 121 44.74 28.23 -4.91
CA PRO A 121 46.09 28.71 -4.65
C PRO A 121 46.72 27.94 -3.49
N GLU A 122 48.01 27.59 -3.61
CA GLU A 122 48.75 26.92 -2.55
C GLU A 122 48.72 27.78 -1.28
N THR A 123 48.00 27.31 -0.26
CA THR A 123 48.05 27.93 1.06
C THR A 123 49.22 27.31 1.82
N HIS A 124 50.24 28.11 2.16
CA HIS A 124 51.29 27.69 3.07
C HIS A 124 50.67 27.41 4.45
N SER A 125 50.42 26.13 4.74
CA SER A 125 49.89 25.70 6.03
C SER A 125 50.96 25.86 7.10
N HIS A 126 50.79 26.83 7.99
CA HIS A 126 51.57 26.94 9.22
C HIS A 126 50.91 26.12 10.33
N HIS A 127 50.92 24.79 10.19
CA HIS A 127 50.66 23.83 11.26
C HIS A 127 51.41 22.53 10.99
#